data_AF-A0A1L7REF7-F1
#
_entry.id   AF-A0A1L7REF7-F1
#
_cell.length_a   1.000
_cell.length_b   1.000
_cell.length_c   1.000
_cell.angle_alpha   90.00
_cell.angle_beta   90.00
_cell.angle_gamma   90.00
#
_symmetry.space_group_name_H-M   'P 1'
#
loop_
_entity.id
_entity.type
_entity.pdbx_description
1 polymer ?
#
loop_
_entity_poly.entity_id
_entity_poly.type
_entity_poly.pdbx_seq_one_letter_code
_entity_poly.pdbx_strand_id
1 'polypeptide(L)'
;MTYVTCAECGQAFFAHRSDALYCSPGCAGRARARRRSQARECAGCHAEFVPERTTQEYCTATCRRRSERRRRYARRQEAAGKTVKPTGARNARKTDALVRCLACGKGFTPARSTQKYCTEQCRVNARRVARTQAAAVTPAARACQAIAELHAPNLDDVCVECGHKWPCETHQIATKGGGRA
;
A
#
# COMPACT_ATOMS: atom_id res chain seq x y z
N MET A 1 41.31 34.23 5.63
CA MET A 1 40.39 35.24 5.06
C MET A 1 41.00 35.72 3.76
N THR A 2 40.25 35.70 2.66
CA THR A 2 40.76 36.00 1.31
C THR A 2 39.75 36.83 0.55
N TYR A 3 40.21 37.68 -0.38
CA TYR A 3 39.32 38.34 -1.32
C TYR A 3 38.87 37.33 -2.39
N VAL A 4 37.56 37.20 -2.56
CA VAL A 4 36.94 36.30 -3.55
C VAL A 4 35.96 37.11 -4.40
N THR A 5 35.83 36.75 -5.67
CA THR A 5 34.92 37.41 -6.60
C THR A 5 33.52 36.79 -6.50
N CYS A 6 32.49 37.62 -6.35
CA CYS A 6 31.12 37.16 -6.29
C CYS A 6 30.65 36.60 -7.64
N ALA A 7 30.16 35.36 -7.66
CA ALA A 7 29.69 34.68 -8.88
C ALA A 7 28.39 35.29 -9.49
N GLU A 8 27.76 36.26 -8.81
CA GLU A 8 26.48 36.86 -9.23
C GLU A 8 26.59 38.30 -9.68
N CYS A 9 27.39 39.13 -8.99
CA CYS A 9 27.55 40.54 -9.33
C CYS A 9 28.96 40.90 -9.79
N GLY A 10 29.92 39.97 -9.76
CA GLY A 10 31.30 40.20 -10.17
C GLY A 10 32.15 41.04 -9.20
N GLN A 11 31.58 41.56 -8.12
CA GLN A 11 32.33 42.36 -7.14
C GLN A 11 33.21 41.49 -6.24
N ALA A 12 34.43 41.96 -5.98
CA ALA A 12 35.31 41.37 -4.98
C ALA A 12 34.78 41.64 -3.56
N PHE A 13 34.81 40.63 -2.70
CA PHE A 13 34.39 40.75 -1.30
C PHE A 13 35.32 39.97 -0.38
N PHE A 14 35.34 40.36 0.90
CA PHE A 14 36.17 39.72 1.91
C PHE A 14 35.48 38.45 2.43
N ALA A 15 36.01 37.28 2.07
CA ALA A 15 35.40 36.01 2.42
C ALA A 15 36.05 35.41 3.69
N HIS A 16 35.19 34.97 4.61
CA HIS A 16 35.62 34.21 5.79
C HIS A 16 36.07 32.79 5.44
N ARG A 17 35.55 32.22 4.35
CA ARG A 17 35.94 30.91 3.81
C ARG A 17 36.39 31.04 2.36
N SER A 18 37.36 30.24 1.95
CA SER A 18 37.90 30.24 0.58
C SER A 18 36.89 29.77 -0.48
N ASP A 19 35.86 29.02 -0.08
CA ASP A 19 34.80 28.50 -0.96
C ASP A 19 33.55 29.39 -1.03
N ALA A 20 33.59 30.60 -0.47
CA ALA A 20 32.46 31.52 -0.51
C ALA A 20 32.23 32.05 -1.94
N LEU A 21 31.02 31.85 -2.47
CA LEU A 21 30.68 32.22 -3.85
C LEU A 21 29.96 33.57 -3.97
N TYR A 22 29.40 34.09 -2.88
CA TYR A 22 28.47 35.22 -2.92
C TYR A 22 28.81 36.26 -1.86
N CYS A 23 28.81 37.54 -2.26
CA CYS A 23 29.11 38.66 -1.35
C CYS A 23 27.98 38.97 -0.35
N SER A 24 26.74 38.52 -0.62
CA SER A 24 25.58 38.84 0.22
C SER A 24 24.45 37.80 0.10
N PRO A 25 23.53 37.76 1.08
CA PRO A 25 22.31 36.94 1.00
C PRO A 25 21.46 37.24 -0.24
N GLY A 26 21.46 38.50 -0.72
CA GLY A 26 20.75 38.91 -1.92
C GLY A 26 21.32 38.29 -3.20
N CYS A 27 22.65 38.31 -3.36
CA CYS A 27 23.33 37.60 -4.44
C CYS A 27 23.07 36.09 -4.37
N ALA A 28 23.21 35.49 -3.19
CA ALA A 28 22.90 34.08 -3.00
C ALA A 28 21.42 33.76 -3.32
N GLY A 29 20.50 34.68 -3.06
CA GLY A 29 19.07 34.57 -3.41
C GLY A 29 18.84 34.56 -4.91
N ARG A 30 19.45 35.50 -5.66
CA ARG A 30 19.39 35.54 -7.12
C ARG A 30 19.99 34.28 -7.77
N ALA A 31 21.13 33.81 -7.24
CA ALA A 31 21.76 32.56 -7.69
C ALA A 31 20.83 31.35 -7.53
N ARG A 32 20.12 31.28 -6.39
CA ARG A 32 19.13 30.23 -6.10
C ARG A 32 17.91 30.36 -7.03
N ALA A 33 17.42 31.56 -7.27
CA ALA A 33 16.30 31.82 -8.17
C ALA A 33 16.63 31.41 -9.62
N ARG A 34 17.81 31.78 -10.13
CA ARG A 34 18.29 31.37 -11.47
C ARG A 34 18.44 29.86 -11.59
N ARG A 35 18.92 29.18 -10.54
CA ARG A 35 18.99 27.72 -10.54
C ARG A 35 17.59 27.08 -10.54
N ARG A 36 16.63 27.64 -9.80
CA ARG A 36 15.24 27.17 -9.80
C ARG A 36 14.55 27.41 -11.15
N SER A 37 14.85 28.50 -11.87
CA SER A 37 14.26 28.71 -13.21
C SER A 37 14.80 27.75 -14.27
N GLN A 38 15.91 27.05 -13.98
CA GLN A 38 16.42 25.95 -14.80
C GLN A 38 15.83 24.60 -14.39
N ALA A 39 14.88 24.57 -13.45
CA ALA A 39 14.20 23.34 -13.09
C ALA A 39 13.46 22.77 -14.31
N ARG A 40 13.52 21.45 -14.44
CA ARG A 40 12.84 20.69 -15.49
C ARG A 40 12.02 19.59 -14.84
N GLU A 41 11.04 19.10 -15.58
CA GLU A 41 10.23 17.97 -15.17
C GLU A 41 11.00 16.65 -15.36
N CYS A 42 11.01 15.79 -14.35
CA CYS A 42 11.62 14.46 -14.44
C CYS A 42 10.79 13.52 -15.34
N ALA A 43 11.39 13.00 -16.41
CA ALA A 43 10.74 12.09 -17.35
C ALA A 43 10.22 10.76 -16.76
N GLY A 44 10.53 10.46 -15.49
CA GLY A 44 10.11 9.22 -14.81
C GLY A 44 9.06 9.37 -13.72
N CYS A 45 9.10 10.48 -12.97
CA CYS A 45 8.19 10.74 -11.84
C CYS A 45 7.41 12.05 -11.97
N HIS A 46 7.65 12.85 -13.00
CA HIS A 46 6.99 14.13 -13.27
C HIS A 46 7.16 15.17 -12.17
N ALA A 47 8.15 15.00 -11.29
CA ALA A 47 8.50 16.00 -10.28
C ALA A 47 9.50 17.00 -10.85
N GLU A 48 9.40 18.26 -10.42
CA GLU A 48 10.36 19.31 -10.75
C GLU A 48 11.73 19.03 -10.08
N PHE A 49 12.80 19.20 -10.83
CA PHE A 49 14.17 19.09 -10.33
C PHE A 49 15.12 20.02 -11.07
N VAL A 50 16.20 20.45 -10.41
CA VAL A 50 17.26 21.23 -11.06
C VAL A 50 18.33 20.26 -11.57
N PRO A 51 18.57 20.18 -12.89
CA PRO A 51 19.57 19.27 -13.44
C PRO A 51 21.00 19.76 -13.14
N GLU A 52 21.92 18.83 -12.89
CA GLU A 52 23.35 19.13 -12.78
C GLU A 52 24.00 19.30 -14.16
N ARG A 53 23.40 18.67 -15.19
CA ARG A 53 23.88 18.67 -16.58
C ARG A 53 22.73 18.92 -17.53
N THR A 54 22.98 19.60 -18.64
CA THR A 54 21.94 19.94 -19.65
C THR A 54 21.22 18.73 -20.25
N THR A 55 21.87 17.57 -20.26
CA THR A 55 21.37 16.28 -20.77
C THR A 55 20.67 15.43 -19.71
N GLN A 56 20.57 15.89 -18.47
CA GLN A 56 19.94 15.12 -17.40
C GLN A 56 18.41 15.16 -17.52
N GLU A 57 17.81 14.02 -17.88
CA GLU A 57 16.35 13.86 -18.03
C GLU A 57 15.63 13.40 -16.74
N TYR A 58 16.39 12.86 -15.78
CA TYR A 58 15.86 12.25 -14.57
C TYR A 58 16.41 12.91 -13.32
N CYS A 59 15.54 13.15 -12.33
CA CYS A 59 15.95 13.72 -11.04
C CYS A 59 16.93 12.84 -10.27
N THR A 60 16.88 11.51 -10.45
CA THR A 60 17.76 10.55 -9.78
C THR A 60 18.05 9.34 -10.67
N ALA A 61 19.16 8.65 -10.39
CA ALA A 61 19.47 7.35 -11.00
C ALA A 61 18.36 6.30 -10.79
N THR A 62 17.63 6.39 -9.66
CA THR A 62 16.49 5.52 -9.38
C THR A 62 15.30 5.80 -10.31
N CYS A 63 15.00 7.07 -10.59
CA CYS A 63 13.99 7.44 -11.58
C CYS A 63 14.37 6.98 -12.99
N ARG A 64 15.64 7.10 -13.38
CA ARG A 64 16.17 6.56 -14.64
C ARG A 64 15.93 5.05 -14.74
N ARG A 65 16.44 4.27 -13.79
CA ARG A 65 16.29 2.78 -13.76
C ARG A 65 14.83 2.34 -13.78
N ARG A 66 13.95 3.03 -13.03
CA ARG A 66 12.51 2.74 -13.01
C ARG A 66 11.87 2.97 -14.37
N SER A 67 12.23 4.07 -15.04
CA SER A 67 11.72 4.43 -16.37
C SER A 67 12.20 3.45 -17.44
N GLU A 68 13.47 3.07 -17.42
CA GLU A 68 14.03 2.03 -18.29
C GLU A 68 13.33 0.68 -18.10
N ARG A 69 13.08 0.26 -16.85
CA ARG A 69 12.33 -0.97 -16.57
C ARG A 69 10.93 -0.93 -17.18
N ARG A 70 10.22 0.21 -17.07
CA ARG A 70 8.91 0.41 -17.69
C ARG A 70 8.98 0.34 -19.22
N ARG A 71 9.96 1.00 -19.85
CA ARG A 71 10.18 0.95 -21.30
C ARG A 71 10.44 -0.48 -21.78
N ARG A 72 11.27 -1.25 -21.07
CA ARG A 72 11.53 -2.68 -21.37
C ARG A 72 10.26 -3.53 -21.25
N TYR A 73 9.48 -3.31 -20.19
CA TYR A 73 8.20 -3.99 -20.03
C TYR A 73 7.23 -3.64 -21.17
N ALA A 74 7.12 -2.36 -21.52
CA ALA A 74 6.23 -1.91 -22.59
C ALA A 74 6.58 -2.57 -23.93
N ARG A 75 7.86 -2.53 -24.32
CA ARG A 75 8.35 -3.21 -25.54
C ARG A 75 8.04 -4.70 -25.56
N ARG A 76 8.19 -5.39 -24.41
CA ARG A 76 7.86 -6.83 -24.30
C ARG A 76 6.37 -7.10 -24.48
N GLN A 77 5.51 -6.24 -23.96
CA GLN A 77 4.07 -6.38 -24.11
C GLN A 77 3.61 -6.03 -25.54
N GLU A 78 4.18 -4.98 -26.14
CA GLU A 78 3.94 -4.61 -27.54
C GLU A 78 4.35 -5.74 -28.49
N ALA A 79 5.53 -6.35 -28.27
CA ALA A 79 5.98 -7.53 -29.01
C ALA A 79 5.04 -8.74 -28.82
N ALA A 80 4.31 -8.80 -27.71
CA ALA A 80 3.28 -9.82 -27.44
C ALA A 80 1.87 -9.40 -27.92
N GLY A 81 1.74 -8.31 -28.69
CA GLY A 81 0.46 -7.81 -29.20
C GLY A 81 -0.44 -7.18 -28.14
N LYS A 82 0.06 -6.91 -26.93
CA LYS A 82 -0.71 -6.35 -25.81
C LYS A 82 -0.58 -4.83 -25.75
N THR A 83 -1.71 -4.14 -25.66
CA THR A 83 -1.74 -2.68 -25.48
C THR A 83 -1.26 -2.29 -24.08
N VAL A 84 -0.21 -1.48 -23.98
CA VAL A 84 0.34 -1.00 -22.70
C VAL A 84 -0.19 0.40 -22.42
N LYS A 85 -0.94 0.56 -21.34
CA LYS A 85 -1.40 1.89 -20.92
C LYS A 85 -0.23 2.69 -20.33
N PRO A 86 -0.10 3.99 -20.63
CA PRO A 86 0.94 4.83 -20.05
C PRO A 86 0.81 4.89 -18.52
N THR A 87 1.93 4.73 -17.81
CA THR A 87 1.97 4.85 -16.35
C THR A 87 1.80 6.30 -15.93
N GLY A 88 0.77 6.59 -15.13
CA GLY A 88 0.43 7.95 -14.70
C GLY A 88 -1.08 8.15 -14.65
N ALA A 89 -1.82 7.41 -15.48
CA ALA A 89 -3.27 7.24 -15.35
C ALA A 89 -3.61 6.31 -14.17
N ARG A 90 -3.09 6.60 -12.97
CA ARG A 90 -3.60 5.97 -11.75
C ARG A 90 -5.00 6.54 -11.50
N ASN A 91 -6.01 5.81 -11.97
CA ASN A 91 -7.37 5.84 -11.44
C ASN A 91 -8.02 7.23 -11.35
N ALA A 92 -8.11 7.94 -12.48
CA ALA A 92 -8.99 9.11 -12.60
C ALA A 92 -10.46 8.73 -12.91
N ARG A 93 -10.81 7.45 -12.90
CA ARG A 93 -12.24 7.05 -12.90
C ARG A 93 -12.69 6.95 -11.45
N LYS A 94 -13.06 8.09 -10.88
CA LYS A 94 -14.00 8.13 -9.76
C LYS A 94 -15.27 7.50 -10.31
N THR A 95 -15.50 6.23 -9.98
CA THR A 95 -16.76 5.57 -10.30
C THR A 95 -17.77 6.09 -9.29
N ASP A 96 -18.63 7.01 -9.70
CA ASP A 96 -19.77 7.46 -8.88
C ASP A 96 -20.84 6.36 -8.73
N ALA A 97 -20.58 5.15 -9.25
CA ALA A 97 -21.42 3.97 -9.06
C ALA A 97 -21.43 3.55 -7.59
N LEU A 98 -22.65 3.46 -7.02
CA LEU A 98 -22.89 2.93 -5.69
C LEU A 98 -22.69 1.41 -5.70
N VAL A 99 -21.71 0.91 -4.94
CA VAL A 99 -21.40 -0.52 -4.80
C VAL A 99 -21.82 -0.99 -3.41
N ARG A 100 -22.28 -2.25 -3.28
CA ARG A 100 -22.63 -2.83 -1.98
C ARG A 100 -21.38 -3.31 -1.24
N CYS A 101 -21.28 -2.99 0.05
CA CYS A 101 -20.22 -3.49 0.92
C CYS A 101 -20.39 -5.00 1.18
N LEU A 102 -19.34 -5.79 0.96
CA LEU A 102 -19.39 -7.25 1.20
C LEU A 102 -19.52 -7.64 2.68
N ALA A 103 -19.24 -6.74 3.62
CA ALA A 103 -19.32 -7.04 5.06
C ALA A 103 -20.66 -6.67 5.69
N CYS A 104 -21.29 -5.58 5.24
CA CYS A 104 -22.49 -5.04 5.89
C CYS A 104 -23.66 -4.79 4.91
N GLY A 105 -23.48 -5.06 3.62
CA GLY A 105 -24.51 -4.91 2.59
C GLY A 105 -24.86 -3.46 2.19
N LYS A 106 -24.40 -2.45 2.95
CA LYS A 106 -24.69 -1.03 2.69
C LYS A 106 -24.06 -0.56 1.37
N GLY A 107 -24.80 0.25 0.62
CA GLY A 107 -24.29 0.93 -0.57
C GLY A 107 -23.27 2.02 -0.19
N PHE A 108 -22.16 2.10 -0.94
CA PHE A 108 -21.16 3.15 -0.78
C PHE A 108 -20.50 3.49 -2.13
N THR A 109 -19.97 4.70 -2.24
CA THR A 109 -19.22 5.13 -3.43
C THR A 109 -17.74 4.79 -3.25
N PRO A 110 -17.16 3.88 -4.05
CA PRO A 110 -15.78 3.44 -3.85
C PRO A 110 -14.80 4.51 -4.34
N ALA A 111 -13.76 4.78 -3.55
CA ALA A 111 -12.66 5.67 -3.97
C ALA A 111 -11.75 5.01 -5.02
N ARG A 112 -11.81 3.68 -5.15
CA ARG A 112 -11.04 2.86 -6.09
C ARG A 112 -11.90 1.72 -6.58
N SER A 113 -11.77 1.34 -7.85
CA SER A 113 -12.52 0.22 -8.44
C SER A 113 -12.36 -1.12 -7.70
N THR A 114 -11.27 -1.30 -6.95
CA THR A 114 -10.97 -2.51 -6.17
C THR A 114 -11.48 -2.45 -4.72
N GLN A 115 -12.11 -1.35 -4.29
CA GLN A 115 -12.57 -1.20 -2.91
C GLN A 115 -13.85 -2.02 -2.69
N LYS A 116 -13.77 -3.01 -1.79
CA LYS A 116 -14.86 -3.97 -1.49
C LYS A 116 -15.69 -3.61 -0.26
N TYR A 117 -15.16 -2.74 0.60
CA TYR A 117 -15.73 -2.42 1.90
C TYR A 117 -15.95 -0.92 2.03
N CYS A 118 -17.08 -0.55 2.63
CA CYS A 118 -17.43 0.86 2.84
C CYS A 118 -16.51 1.54 3.87
N THR A 119 -16.07 0.81 4.90
CA THR A 119 -15.23 1.33 5.97
C THR A 119 -14.09 0.39 6.32
N GLU A 120 -13.08 0.94 7.02
CA GLU A 120 -11.99 0.15 7.59
C GLU A 120 -12.52 -0.93 8.55
N GLN A 121 -13.49 -0.57 9.38
CA GLN A 121 -14.11 -1.51 10.32
C GLN A 121 -14.75 -2.71 9.60
N CYS A 122 -15.45 -2.46 8.49
CA CYS A 122 -16.01 -3.54 7.67
C CYS A 122 -14.93 -4.46 7.09
N ARG A 123 -13.78 -3.90 6.70
CA ARG A 123 -12.63 -4.68 6.22
C ARG A 123 -12.04 -5.55 7.33
N VAL A 124 -11.86 -4.99 8.52
CA VAL A 124 -11.33 -5.72 9.69
C VAL A 124 -12.28 -6.82 10.11
N ASN A 125 -13.58 -6.55 10.17
CA ASN A 125 -14.60 -7.53 10.51
C ASN A 125 -14.64 -8.67 9.50
N ALA A 126 -14.64 -8.37 8.20
CA ALA A 126 -14.59 -9.40 7.15
C ALA A 126 -13.33 -10.28 7.27
N ARG A 127 -12.17 -9.70 7.61
CA ARG A 127 -10.95 -10.47 7.88
C ARG A 127 -11.07 -11.38 9.10
N ARG A 128 -11.70 -10.90 10.19
CA ARG A 128 -11.95 -11.71 11.39
C ARG A 128 -12.86 -12.90 11.07
N VAL A 129 -13.97 -12.66 10.35
CA VAL A 129 -14.91 -13.71 9.93
C VAL A 129 -14.22 -14.72 9.00
N ALA A 130 -13.44 -14.27 8.03
CA ALA A 130 -12.69 -15.18 7.16
C ALA A 130 -11.68 -16.03 7.96
N ARG A 131 -11.05 -15.45 8.98
CA ARG A 131 -10.12 -16.17 9.87
C ARG A 131 -10.83 -17.22 10.71
N THR A 132 -12.01 -16.91 11.26
CA THR A 132 -12.78 -17.89 12.05
C THR A 132 -13.33 -19.01 11.18
N GLN A 133 -13.84 -18.70 9.98
CA GLN A 133 -14.25 -19.71 9.01
C GLN A 133 -13.08 -20.61 8.60
N ALA A 134 -11.89 -20.06 8.34
CA ALA A 134 -10.71 -20.85 8.03
C ALA A 134 -10.28 -21.74 9.20
N ALA A 135 -10.39 -21.27 10.45
CA ALA A 135 -10.10 -22.07 11.64
C ALA A 135 -11.06 -23.27 11.80
N ALA A 136 -12.33 -23.10 11.46
CA ALA A 136 -13.33 -24.18 11.46
C ALA A 136 -13.09 -25.25 10.37
N VAL A 137 -12.28 -24.96 9.35
CA VAL A 137 -11.92 -25.91 8.28
C VAL A 137 -10.71 -26.78 8.66
N THR A 138 -10.04 -26.53 9.79
CA THR A 138 -8.89 -27.33 10.21
C THR A 138 -9.28 -28.79 10.48
N PRO A 139 -8.39 -29.78 10.24
CA PRO A 139 -8.67 -31.18 10.54
C PRO A 139 -9.07 -31.42 12.00
N ALA A 140 -8.45 -30.70 12.93
CA ALA A 140 -8.76 -30.78 14.35
C ALA A 140 -10.18 -30.26 14.67
N ALA A 141 -10.59 -29.12 14.10
CA ALA A 141 -11.95 -28.60 14.28
C ALA A 141 -13.02 -29.54 13.69
N ARG A 142 -12.73 -30.14 12.52
CA ARG A 142 -13.61 -31.15 11.91
C ARG A 142 -13.70 -32.44 12.74
N ALA A 143 -12.60 -32.88 13.33
CA ALA A 143 -12.59 -34.04 14.22
C ALA A 143 -13.44 -33.78 15.48
N CYS A 144 -13.31 -32.59 16.10
CA CYS A 144 -14.16 -32.21 17.23
C CYS A 144 -15.63 -32.18 16.84
N GLN A 145 -15.98 -31.62 15.67
CA GLN A 145 -17.36 -31.62 15.19
C GLN A 145 -17.91 -33.05 15.01
N ALA A 146 -17.13 -33.93 14.38
CA ALA A 146 -17.54 -35.33 14.20
C ALA A 146 -17.74 -36.05 15.54
N ILE A 147 -16.87 -35.81 16.53
CA ILE A 147 -17.04 -36.36 17.89
C ILE A 147 -18.32 -35.84 18.54
N ALA A 148 -18.62 -34.54 18.41
CA ALA A 148 -19.86 -33.97 18.92
C ALA A 148 -21.10 -34.59 18.26
N GLU A 149 -21.06 -34.85 16.95
CA GLU A 149 -22.16 -35.46 16.21
C GLU A 149 -22.39 -36.95 16.59
N LEU A 150 -21.34 -37.68 16.95
CA LEU A 150 -21.44 -39.06 17.41
C LEU A 150 -22.10 -39.18 18.80
N HIS A 151 -21.80 -38.24 19.70
CA HIS A 151 -22.42 -38.21 21.01
C HIS A 151 -23.79 -37.54 20.90
N ALA A 152 -24.87 -38.32 20.98
CA ALA A 152 -26.25 -37.82 20.94
C ALA A 152 -27.07 -38.29 22.16
N PRO A 153 -28.09 -37.52 22.59
CA PRO A 153 -29.02 -37.94 23.65
C PRO A 153 -30.00 -38.99 23.14
N ASN A 154 -30.37 -39.93 24.00
CA ASN A 154 -31.53 -40.81 23.82
C ASN A 154 -32.81 -40.16 24.38
N LEU A 155 -33.91 -40.91 24.43
CA LEU A 155 -35.21 -40.44 24.94
C LEU A 155 -35.21 -40.14 26.45
N ASP A 156 -34.21 -40.63 27.20
CA ASP A 156 -34.08 -40.45 28.65
C ASP A 156 -33.03 -39.37 29.03
N ASP A 157 -32.66 -38.50 28.08
CA ASP A 157 -31.62 -37.47 28.24
C ASP A 157 -30.25 -38.04 28.69
N VAL A 158 -29.91 -39.24 28.19
CA VAL A 158 -28.62 -39.89 28.40
C VAL A 158 -27.88 -40.01 27.06
N CYS A 159 -26.58 -39.75 27.07
CA CYS A 159 -25.74 -39.93 25.88
C CYS A 159 -25.66 -41.41 25.50
N VAL A 160 -26.01 -41.75 24.26
CA VAL A 160 -26.01 -43.14 23.75
C VAL A 160 -24.62 -43.76 23.81
N GLU A 161 -23.58 -42.99 23.51
CA GLU A 161 -22.20 -43.49 23.40
C GLU A 161 -21.52 -43.74 24.75
N CYS A 162 -21.82 -42.95 25.78
CA CYS A 162 -21.10 -43.02 27.06
C CYS A 162 -21.99 -43.24 28.29
N GLY A 163 -23.32 -43.30 28.13
CA GLY A 163 -24.25 -43.56 29.23
C GLY A 163 -24.34 -42.45 30.28
N HIS A 164 -23.71 -41.31 30.06
CA HIS A 164 -23.76 -40.16 30.97
C HIS A 164 -24.92 -39.22 30.66
N LYS A 165 -25.39 -38.51 31.68
CA LYS A 165 -26.41 -37.48 31.54
C LYS A 165 -26.02 -36.46 30.46
N TRP A 166 -26.95 -36.18 29.56
CA TRP A 166 -26.77 -35.22 28.49
C TRP A 166 -26.83 -33.77 29.01
N PRO A 167 -26.02 -32.83 28.45
CA PRO A 167 -24.89 -33.06 27.55
C PRO A 167 -23.68 -33.62 28.30
N CYS A 168 -23.13 -34.73 27.79
CA CYS A 168 -21.97 -35.38 28.39
C CYS A 168 -20.70 -34.52 28.23
N GLU A 169 -19.70 -34.76 29.08
CA GLU A 169 -18.46 -33.97 29.11
C GLU A 169 -17.75 -33.93 27.75
N THR A 170 -17.66 -35.07 27.05
CA THR A 170 -17.06 -35.16 25.72
C THR A 170 -17.77 -34.27 24.70
N HIS A 171 -19.10 -34.28 24.66
CA HIS A 171 -19.88 -33.41 23.80
C HIS A 171 -19.67 -31.93 24.17
N GLN A 172 -19.61 -31.60 25.46
CA GLN A 172 -19.35 -30.23 25.90
C GLN A 172 -17.96 -29.74 25.50
N ILE A 173 -16.93 -30.57 25.63
CA ILE A 173 -15.56 -30.22 25.22
C ILE A 173 -15.47 -30.04 23.71
N ALA A 174 -16.07 -30.96 22.96
CA ALA A 174 -16.07 -30.95 21.49
C ALA A 174 -16.81 -29.72 20.92
N THR A 175 -17.93 -29.32 21.54
CA THR A 175 -18.72 -28.15 21.14
C THR A 175 -18.15 -26.81 21.63
N LYS A 176 -17.48 -26.79 22.79
CA LYS A 176 -16.84 -25.58 23.37
C LYS A 176 -15.41 -25.34 22.87
N GLY A 177 -14.89 -26.21 22.00
CA GLY A 177 -13.53 -26.15 21.43
C GLY A 177 -13.22 -24.87 20.67
N GLY A 178 -12.92 -23.79 21.40
CA GLY A 178 -12.50 -22.50 20.87
C GLY A 178 -12.31 -21.37 21.89
N GLY A 179 -12.65 -21.55 23.17
CA GLY A 179 -12.43 -20.54 24.21
C GLY A 179 -11.76 -21.13 25.45
N ARG A 180 -10.46 -20.87 25.61
CA ARG A 180 -9.77 -21.06 26.89
C ARG A 180 -10.21 -19.97 27.87
N ALA A 181 -10.55 -20.37 29.09
CA ALA A 181 -10.33 -19.55 30.28
C ALA A 181 -8.84 -19.63 30.65
#